data_AF-A0A354M1U2-F1
#
_entry.id   AF-A0A354M1U2-F1
#
_cell.length_a   1.000
_cell.length_b   1.000
_cell.length_c   1.000
_cell.angle_alpha   90.00
_cell.angle_beta   90.00
_cell.angle_gamma   90.00
#
_symmetry.space_group_name_H-M   'P 1'
#
loop_
_entity.id
_entity.type
_entity.pdbx_description
1 polymer ?
#
loop_
_entity_poly.entity_id
_entity_poly.type
_entity_poly.pdbx_seq_one_letter_code
_entity_poly.pdbx_strand_id
1 'polypeptide(L)'
;MYDDIVDYDDFSERVGSENDILDLIYDEIWKKTYCPKCKRFNTHSRSKYALKNILCHHCSTQWSALQETIFFKTRIDLVKWCYVIYAISFYPRKVSVKWLMTELKINSYNTVWHMANKVKAVANHSPKDKCIFRELENIFRRHRFI
;
A
#
# COMPACT_ATOMS: atom_id res chain seq x y z
N MET A 1 6.90 -15.99 -20.53
CA MET A 1 5.50 -16.14 -20.05
C MET A 1 5.26 -15.03 -19.04
N TYR A 2 4.35 -14.11 -19.35
CA TYR A 2 4.23 -12.73 -18.84
C TYR A 2 5.34 -11.78 -19.32
N ASP A 3 5.81 -11.93 -20.57
CA ASP A 3 6.93 -11.12 -21.09
C ASP A 3 6.59 -9.62 -21.28
N ASP A 4 5.34 -9.24 -21.04
CA ASP A 4 4.78 -7.90 -21.12
C ASP A 4 4.42 -7.29 -19.76
N ILE A 5 4.58 -8.03 -18.65
CA ILE A 5 4.48 -7.44 -17.30
C ILE A 5 5.84 -6.89 -16.90
N VAL A 6 5.83 -5.73 -16.23
CA VAL A 6 7.06 -5.19 -15.65
C VAL A 6 7.48 -6.07 -14.47
N ASP A 7 8.72 -6.53 -14.47
CA ASP A 7 9.27 -7.32 -13.36
C ASP A 7 9.38 -6.48 -12.08
N TYR A 8 9.43 -7.15 -10.93
CA TYR A 8 9.42 -6.49 -9.64
C TYR A 8 10.66 -5.62 -9.41
N ASP A 9 11.81 -6.02 -9.95
CA ASP A 9 13.05 -5.29 -9.71
C ASP A 9 12.96 -3.92 -10.44
N ASP A 10 12.59 -3.87 -11.73
CA ASP A 10 12.34 -2.61 -12.47
C ASP A 10 11.18 -1.79 -11.87
N PHE A 11 10.09 -2.46 -11.48
CA PHE A 11 8.97 -1.78 -10.83
C PHE A 11 9.41 -1.08 -9.54
N SER A 12 10.19 -1.76 -8.70
CA SER A 12 10.61 -1.25 -7.39
C SER A 12 11.56 -0.06 -7.49
N GLU A 13 12.38 0.00 -8.53
CA GLU A 13 13.24 1.16 -8.81
C GLU A 13 12.44 2.40 -9.22
N ARG A 14 11.35 2.19 -9.98
CA ARG A 14 10.54 3.28 -10.56
C ARG A 14 9.45 3.79 -9.62
N VAL A 15 8.83 2.92 -8.83
CA VAL A 15 7.67 3.30 -7.98
C VAL A 15 8.07 4.10 -6.74
N GLY A 16 9.32 3.96 -6.29
CA GLY A 16 9.84 4.60 -5.08
C GLY A 16 9.94 3.66 -3.88
N SER A 17 10.33 4.21 -2.74
CA SER A 17 10.59 3.47 -1.51
C SER A 17 9.33 3.21 -0.67
N GLU A 18 9.42 2.29 0.30
CA GLU A 18 8.33 2.07 1.27
C GLU A 18 7.96 3.36 2.03
N ASN A 19 8.93 4.26 2.25
CA ASN A 19 8.67 5.55 2.89
C ASN A 19 7.85 6.49 2.02
N ASP A 20 8.09 6.52 0.71
CA ASP A 20 7.33 7.34 -0.23
C ASP A 20 5.87 6.89 -0.27
N ILE A 21 5.65 5.56 -0.26
CA ILE A 21 4.29 5.00 -0.20
C ILE A 21 3.61 5.32 1.13
N LEU A 22 4.34 5.26 2.25
CA LEU A 22 3.80 5.65 3.56
C LEU A 22 3.47 7.15 3.63
N ASP A 23 4.28 8.01 3.01
CA ASP A 23 4.02 9.46 2.95
C ASP A 23 2.79 9.76 2.13
N LEU A 24 2.61 9.08 0.98
CA LEU A 24 1.39 9.16 0.19
C LEU A 24 0.16 8.75 1.01
N ILE A 25 0.20 7.60 1.67
CA ILE A 25 -0.92 7.12 2.50
C ILE A 25 -1.24 8.13 3.61
N TYR A 26 -0.22 8.71 4.24
CA TYR A 26 -0.42 9.74 5.26
C TYR A 26 -1.04 11.01 4.67
N ASP A 27 -0.54 11.49 3.54
CA ASP A 27 -0.98 12.73 2.92
C ASP A 27 -2.43 12.66 2.46
N GLU A 28 -2.82 11.53 1.87
CA GLU A 28 -4.17 11.32 1.34
C GLU A 28 -5.21 11.05 2.44
N ILE A 29 -4.85 10.22 3.41
CA ILE A 29 -5.83 9.76 4.41
C ILE A 29 -5.82 10.64 5.64
N TRP A 30 -4.66 11.09 6.11
CA TRP A 30 -4.48 11.55 7.48
C TRP A 30 -4.14 13.03 7.61
N LYS A 31 -3.48 13.66 6.63
CA LYS A 31 -3.03 15.07 6.70
C LYS A 31 -4.13 16.07 7.04
N LYS A 32 -5.38 15.79 6.65
CA LYS A 32 -6.54 16.67 6.89
C LYS A 32 -7.59 15.99 7.76
N THR A 33 -7.16 15.31 8.82
CA THR A 33 -8.06 14.60 9.74
C THR A 33 -7.92 15.05 11.18
N TYR A 34 -8.78 14.49 12.03
CA TYR A 34 -8.75 14.71 13.47
C TYR A 34 -8.00 13.57 14.17
N CYS A 35 -7.28 13.90 15.24
CA CYS A 35 -6.71 12.88 16.11
C CYS A 35 -7.83 11.96 16.65
N PRO A 36 -7.70 10.63 16.57
CA PRO A 36 -8.75 9.70 16.99
C PRO A 36 -9.07 9.78 18.49
N LYS A 37 -8.09 10.19 19.32
CA LYS A 37 -8.25 10.32 20.78
C LYS A 37 -8.71 11.71 21.21
N CYS A 38 -7.94 12.77 20.93
CA CYS A 38 -8.24 14.11 21.44
C CYS A 38 -9.13 14.96 20.51
N LYS A 39 -9.49 14.43 19.33
CA LYS A 39 -10.38 15.09 18.35
C LYS A 39 -9.92 16.48 17.91
N ARG A 40 -8.62 16.79 18.00
CA ARG A 40 -8.05 18.02 17.44
C ARG A 40 -7.67 17.82 15.98
N PHE A 41 -7.99 18.81 15.16
CA PHE A 41 -7.71 18.81 13.74
C PHE A 41 -6.22 18.99 13.45
N ASN A 42 -5.66 18.13 12.59
CA ASN A 42 -4.32 18.27 12.03
C ASN A 42 -3.21 18.54 13.07
N THR A 43 -3.21 17.76 14.16
CA THR A 43 -2.22 17.88 15.26
C THR A 43 -1.24 16.71 15.27
N HIS A 44 -1.14 15.97 14.17
CA HIS A 44 -0.42 14.71 14.10
C HIS A 44 0.43 14.61 12.86
N SER A 45 1.56 13.93 12.95
CA SER A 45 2.44 13.63 11.81
C SER A 45 2.88 12.17 11.84
N ARG A 46 3.45 11.69 10.74
CA ARG A 46 4.18 10.43 10.77
C ARG A 46 5.26 10.45 11.85
N SER A 47 5.44 9.32 12.52
CA SER A 47 6.50 9.11 13.48
C SER A 47 7.82 8.90 12.77
N LYS A 48 8.87 9.59 13.24
CA LYS A 48 10.24 9.44 12.71
C LYS A 48 10.87 8.09 13.05
N TYR A 49 10.45 7.47 14.14
CA TYR A 49 11.06 6.24 14.66
C TYR A 49 10.24 4.99 14.33
N ALA A 50 8.92 5.12 14.29
CA ALA A 50 8.00 4.05 13.91
C ALA A 50 7.29 4.46 12.63
N LEU A 51 7.92 4.22 11.49
CA LEU A 51 7.54 4.79 10.19
C LEU A 51 6.09 4.51 9.77
N LYS A 52 5.52 3.36 10.20
CA LYS A 52 4.12 2.96 9.97
C LYS A 52 3.12 3.55 10.97
N ASN A 53 3.58 4.37 11.91
CA ASN A 53 2.78 5.02 12.93
C ASN A 53 2.67 6.52 12.70
N ILE A 54 1.55 7.06 13.17
CA ILE A 54 1.25 8.48 13.26
C ILE A 54 1.26 8.84 14.75
N LEU A 55 1.85 9.98 15.09
CA LEU A 55 1.91 10.53 16.43
C LEU A 55 1.13 11.84 16.47
N CYS A 56 0.20 11.97 17.41
CA CYS A 56 -0.40 13.25 17.77
C CYS A 56 0.52 14.02 18.71
N HIS A 57 0.88 15.24 18.35
CA HIS A 57 1.77 16.12 19.12
C HIS A 57 1.07 16.76 20.32
N HIS A 58 -0.27 16.76 20.35
CA HIS A 58 -1.03 17.32 21.47
C HIS A 58 -1.27 16.31 22.61
N CYS A 59 -1.63 15.07 22.30
CA CYS A 59 -2.00 14.07 23.33
C CYS A 59 -1.09 12.84 23.34
N SER A 60 0.02 12.89 22.60
CA SER A 60 1.06 11.86 22.49
C SER A 60 0.55 10.47 22.08
N THR A 61 -0.68 10.38 21.58
CA THR A 61 -1.27 9.11 21.17
C THR A 61 -0.71 8.71 19.82
N GLN A 62 -0.42 7.41 19.68
CA GLN A 62 0.07 6.82 18.45
C GLN A 62 -0.96 5.85 17.88
N TRP A 63 -1.06 5.81 16.55
CA TRP A 63 -1.85 4.83 15.83
C TRP A 63 -1.19 4.49 14.50
N SER A 64 -1.61 3.40 13.85
CA SER A 64 -1.03 3.00 12.58
C SER A 64 -1.56 3.87 11.43
N ALA A 65 -0.67 4.33 10.55
CA ALA A 65 -1.04 4.96 9.28
C ALA A 65 -1.85 4.02 8.38
N LEU A 66 -1.67 2.71 8.55
CA LEU A 66 -2.33 1.66 7.77
C LEU A 66 -3.66 1.20 8.40
N GLN A 67 -4.12 1.86 9.48
CA GLN A 67 -5.36 1.49 10.15
C GLN A 67 -6.57 1.59 9.21
N GLU A 68 -7.38 0.53 9.20
CA GLU A 68 -8.55 0.36 8.32
C GLU A 68 -8.20 0.29 6.83
N THR A 69 -7.00 -0.22 6.49
CA THR A 69 -6.61 -0.53 5.11
C THR A 69 -6.33 -2.02 4.95
N ILE A 70 -6.26 -2.52 3.72
CA ILE A 70 -5.84 -3.91 3.44
C ILE A 70 -4.41 -4.22 3.94
N PHE A 71 -3.60 -3.18 4.14
CA PHE A 71 -2.22 -3.25 4.65
C PHE A 71 -2.14 -3.30 6.18
N PHE A 72 -3.27 -3.19 6.89
CA PHE A 72 -3.25 -3.14 8.35
C PHE A 72 -2.55 -4.37 8.94
N LYS A 73 -1.61 -4.13 9.87
CA LYS A 73 -0.75 -5.13 10.53
C LYS A 73 0.13 -5.95 9.58
N THR A 74 0.32 -5.52 8.34
CA THR A 74 1.21 -6.22 7.41
C THR A 74 2.67 -6.08 7.83
N ARG A 75 3.43 -7.17 7.70
CA ARG A 75 4.90 -7.17 7.78
C ARG A 75 5.54 -7.13 6.40
N ILE A 76 4.74 -7.26 5.34
CA ILE A 76 5.22 -7.20 3.97
C ILE A 76 5.44 -5.73 3.60
N ASP A 77 6.54 -5.49 2.90
CA ASP A 77 6.90 -4.19 2.36
C ASP A 77 5.77 -3.62 1.47
N LEU A 78 5.45 -2.34 1.62
CA LEU A 78 4.37 -1.72 0.84
C LEU A 78 4.66 -1.64 -0.66
N VAL A 79 5.92 -1.59 -1.09
CA VAL A 79 6.30 -1.66 -2.51
C VAL A 79 5.86 -2.99 -3.12
N LYS A 80 5.99 -4.09 -2.38
CA LYS A 80 5.46 -5.41 -2.81
C LYS A 80 3.94 -5.41 -2.89
N TRP A 81 3.26 -4.70 -1.98
CA TRP A 81 1.81 -4.53 -2.09
C TRP A 81 1.41 -3.72 -3.32
N CYS A 82 2.12 -2.63 -3.62
CA CYS A 82 1.92 -1.85 -4.84
C CYS A 82 2.09 -2.74 -6.07
N TYR A 83 3.11 -3.61 -6.09
CA TYR A 83 3.30 -4.56 -7.20
C TYR A 83 2.14 -5.54 -7.34
N VAL A 84 1.64 -6.11 -6.24
CA VAL A 84 0.47 -7.00 -6.28
C VAL A 84 -0.78 -6.26 -6.79
N ILE A 85 -0.97 -5.00 -6.41
CA ILE A 85 -2.07 -4.16 -6.90
C ILE A 85 -1.91 -3.91 -8.41
N TYR A 86 -0.72 -3.51 -8.86
CA TYR A 86 -0.39 -3.36 -10.28
C TYR A 86 -0.73 -4.64 -11.07
N ALA A 87 -0.17 -5.78 -10.66
CA ALA A 87 -0.27 -7.05 -11.35
C ALA A 87 -1.69 -7.65 -11.35
N ILE A 88 -2.52 -7.36 -10.34
CA ILE A 88 -3.86 -7.93 -10.23
C ILE A 88 -4.94 -7.00 -10.77
N SER A 89 -4.82 -5.70 -10.52
CA SER A 89 -5.87 -4.73 -10.82
C SER A 89 -5.70 -4.07 -12.19
N PHE A 90 -4.48 -3.99 -12.73
CA PHE A 90 -4.22 -3.21 -13.94
C PHE A 90 -3.55 -4.00 -15.08
N TYR A 91 -2.80 -5.06 -14.78
CA TYR A 91 -2.29 -5.92 -15.84
C TYR A 91 -3.46 -6.69 -16.51
N PRO A 92 -3.57 -6.69 -17.86
CA PRO A 92 -4.75 -7.18 -18.58
C PRO A 92 -4.98 -8.69 -18.48
N ARG A 93 -3.96 -9.48 -18.11
CA ARG A 93 -4.09 -10.93 -18.00
C ARG A 93 -4.12 -11.38 -16.54
N LYS A 94 -4.75 -12.53 -16.28
CA LYS A 94 -4.76 -13.11 -14.94
C LYS A 94 -3.36 -13.57 -14.55
N VAL A 95 -2.89 -13.10 -13.40
CA VAL A 95 -1.59 -13.50 -12.84
C VAL A 95 -1.78 -14.63 -11.84
N SER A 96 -0.94 -15.66 -11.98
CA SER A 96 -0.93 -16.78 -11.02
C SER A 96 -0.27 -16.39 -9.70
N VAL A 97 -0.81 -16.86 -8.58
CA VAL A 97 -0.22 -16.64 -7.24
C VAL A 97 1.18 -17.24 -7.14
N LYS A 98 1.41 -18.39 -7.78
CA LYS A 98 2.72 -19.06 -7.77
C LYS A 98 3.77 -18.23 -8.51
N TRP A 99 3.40 -17.60 -9.62
CA TRP A 99 4.29 -16.66 -10.32
C TRP A 99 4.56 -15.42 -9.46
N LEU A 100 3.54 -14.79 -8.88
CA LEU A 100 3.73 -13.65 -7.95
C LEU A 100 4.65 -13.99 -6.78
N MET A 101 4.59 -15.22 -6.27
CA MET A 101 5.44 -15.69 -5.20
C MET A 101 6.92 -15.70 -5.59
N THR A 102 7.23 -16.24 -6.78
CA THR A 102 8.58 -16.21 -7.35
C THR A 102 9.03 -14.78 -7.62
N GLU A 103 8.18 -13.99 -8.26
CA GLU A 103 8.46 -12.62 -8.66
C GLU A 103 8.79 -11.71 -7.47
N LEU A 104 7.99 -11.80 -6.40
CA LEU A 104 8.18 -11.02 -5.17
C LEU A 104 9.24 -11.57 -4.23
N LYS A 105 9.85 -12.72 -4.57
CA LYS A 105 10.83 -13.44 -3.74
C LYS A 105 10.26 -13.73 -2.33
N ILE A 106 8.97 -14.11 -2.23
CA ILE A 106 8.29 -14.44 -0.96
C ILE A 106 8.20 -15.96 -0.81
N ASN A 107 8.71 -16.52 0.29
CA ASN A 107 8.80 -17.98 0.49
C ASN A 107 7.49 -18.66 0.92
N SER A 108 6.35 -17.96 0.90
CA SER A 108 5.07 -18.46 1.41
C SER A 108 3.95 -18.21 0.42
N TYR A 109 3.50 -19.29 -0.22
CA TYR A 109 2.34 -19.26 -1.12
C TYR A 109 1.10 -18.66 -0.43
N ASN A 110 0.81 -19.10 0.80
CA ASN A 110 -0.34 -18.61 1.57
C ASN A 110 -0.27 -17.09 1.80
N THR A 111 0.91 -16.56 2.07
CA THR A 111 1.10 -15.10 2.25
C THR A 111 0.71 -14.36 0.98
N VAL A 112 1.23 -14.77 -0.18
CA VAL A 112 0.95 -14.14 -1.47
C VAL A 112 -0.51 -14.34 -1.89
N TRP A 113 -1.08 -15.51 -1.60
CA TRP A 113 -2.48 -15.80 -1.83
C TRP A 113 -3.40 -14.86 -1.02
N HIS A 114 -3.08 -14.64 0.27
CA HIS A 114 -3.81 -13.68 1.10
C HIS A 114 -3.66 -12.24 0.60
N MET A 115 -2.47 -11.84 0.14
CA MET A 115 -2.27 -10.53 -0.49
C MET A 115 -3.16 -10.37 -1.73
N ALA A 116 -3.11 -11.35 -2.63
CA ALA A 116 -3.88 -11.34 -3.86
C ALA A 116 -5.39 -11.30 -3.61
N ASN A 117 -5.89 -12.08 -2.64
CA ASN A 117 -7.31 -12.09 -2.30
C ASN A 117 -7.79 -10.79 -1.66
N LYS A 118 -6.96 -10.15 -0.82
CA LYS A 118 -7.28 -8.83 -0.27
C LYS A 118 -7.42 -7.78 -1.38
N VAL A 119 -6.53 -7.81 -2.38
CA VAL A 119 -6.61 -6.91 -3.53
C VAL A 119 -7.86 -7.20 -4.39
N LYS A 120 -8.17 -8.47 -4.64
CA LYS A 120 -9.36 -8.88 -5.43
C LYS A 120 -10.70 -8.58 -4.75
N ALA A 121 -10.75 -8.56 -3.43
CA ALA A 121 -11.97 -8.36 -2.66
C ALA A 121 -12.41 -6.89 -2.61
N VAL A 122 -12.59 -6.26 -3.79
CA VAL A 122 -12.89 -4.81 -3.94
C VAL A 122 -14.16 -4.39 -3.19
N ALA A 123 -15.17 -5.26 -3.12
CA ALA A 123 -16.39 -4.99 -2.35
C ALA A 123 -16.12 -4.77 -0.85
N ASN A 124 -15.03 -5.33 -0.32
CA ASN A 124 -14.61 -5.21 1.07
C ASN A 124 -13.61 -4.06 1.30
N HIS A 125 -13.24 -3.32 0.25
CA HIS A 125 -12.30 -2.20 0.37
C HIS A 125 -12.96 -1.04 1.09
N SER A 126 -12.28 -0.55 2.13
CA SER A 126 -12.70 0.63 2.86
C SER A 126 -12.65 1.88 1.96
N PRO A 127 -13.30 3.00 2.36
CA PRO A 127 -13.12 4.27 1.67
C PRO A 127 -11.64 4.70 1.56
N LYS A 128 -10.83 4.35 2.56
CA LYS A 128 -9.38 4.58 2.57
C LYS A 128 -8.68 3.78 1.49
N ASP A 129 -8.97 2.49 1.39
CA ASP A 129 -8.39 1.63 0.35
C ASP A 129 -8.70 2.16 -1.04
N LYS A 130 -9.95 2.59 -1.29
CA LYS A 130 -10.34 3.18 -2.59
C LYS A 130 -9.56 4.46 -2.91
N CYS A 131 -9.28 5.30 -1.91
CA CYS A 131 -8.46 6.50 -2.07
C CYS A 131 -7.02 6.13 -2.42
N ILE A 132 -6.44 5.17 -1.70
CA ILE A 132 -5.06 4.71 -1.95
C ILE A 132 -4.95 4.09 -3.34
N PHE A 133 -5.89 3.23 -3.75
CA PHE A 133 -5.85 2.57 -5.05
C PHE A 133 -5.90 3.58 -6.20
N ARG A 134 -6.69 4.66 -6.06
CA ARG A 134 -6.73 5.75 -7.04
C ARG A 134 -5.39 6.45 -7.16
N GLU A 135 -4.74 6.78 -6.04
CA GLU A 135 -3.44 7.45 -6.12
C GLU A 135 -2.32 6.53 -6.60
N LEU A 136 -2.38 5.23 -6.29
CA LEU A 136 -1.48 4.24 -6.88
C LEU A 136 -1.69 4.14 -8.40
N GLU A 137 -2.93 4.18 -8.89
CA GLU A 137 -3.20 4.25 -10.33
C GLU A 137 -2.54 5.48 -10.98
N ASN A 138 -2.63 6.66 -10.34
CA ASN A 138 -1.97 7.87 -10.82
C ASN A 138 -0.45 7.70 -10.90
N ILE A 139 0.16 7.09 -9.88
CA ILE A 139 1.59 6.76 -9.89
C ILE A 139 1.93 5.81 -11.03
N PHE A 140 1.11 4.77 -11.23
CA PHE A 140 1.37 3.76 -12.25
C PHE A 140 1.29 4.34 -13.66
N ARG A 141 0.32 5.23 -13.93
CA ARG A 141 0.23 5.98 -15.18
C ARG A 141 1.43 6.90 -15.37
N ARG A 142 1.82 7.65 -14.34
CA ARG A 142 2.98 8.57 -14.38
C ARG A 142 4.26 7.83 -14.77
N HIS A 143 4.47 6.66 -14.18
CA HIS A 143 5.65 5.85 -14.45
C HIS A 143 5.48 4.96 -15.67
N ARG A 144 4.34 4.96 -16.38
CA ARG A 144 4.08 4.15 -17.59
C ARG A 144 4.12 2.64 -17.34
N PHE A 145 3.56 2.18 -16.22
CA PHE A 145 3.28 0.76 -16.01
C PHE A 145 1.97 0.32 -16.68
N ILE A 146 1.05 1.27 -16.84
CA ILE A 146 -0.33 1.09 -17.35
C ILE A 146 -0.71 2.26 -18.26
#